data_AF-A0A1D8GYT2-F1
#
_entry.id   AF-A0A1D8GYT2-F1
#
_cell.length_a   1.000
_cell.length_b   1.000
_cell.length_c   1.000
_cell.angle_alpha   90.00
_cell.angle_beta   90.00
_cell.angle_gamma   90.00
#
_symmetry.space_group_name_H-M   'P 1'
#
loop_
_entity.id
_entity.type
_entity.pdbx_description
1 polymer ?
#
loop_
_entity_poly.entity_id
_entity_poly.type
_entity_poly.pdbx_seq_one_letter_code
_entity_poly.pdbx_strand_id
1 'polypeptide(L)' 'KYWINLENKNNKEDIKNYLYKKQGIYYIGNMMTSEFYIGSAGFNNLYKRFTKHLYTLEVNSSIAKDVKKYGLNTFVYGIL' A
#
# COMPACT_ATOMS: atom_id res chain seq x y z
N LYS A 1 -9.26 -7.96 -2.29
CA LYS A 1 -8.00 -8.75 -2.15
C LYS A 1 -7.03 -7.96 -1.29
N TYR A 2 -6.23 -8.61 -0.44
CA TYR A 2 -5.23 -7.93 0.39
C TYR A 2 -3.89 -8.67 0.41
N TRP A 3 -2.85 -7.95 0.81
CA TRP A 3 -1.47 -8.42 0.94
C TRP A 3 -0.89 -7.95 2.26
N ILE A 4 -0.11 -8.84 2.88
CA ILE A 4 0.67 -8.58 4.09
C ILE A 4 2.16 -8.72 3.76
N ASN A 5 3.05 -8.34 4.68
CA ASN A 5 4.50 -8.42 4.50
C ASN A 5 4.96 -7.80 3.17
N LEU A 6 4.84 -6.47 3.07
CA LEU A 6 5.06 -5.73 1.83
C LEU A 6 6.56 -5.57 1.47
N GLU A 7 7.46 -6.08 2.30
CA GLU A 7 8.90 -6.20 1.96
C GLU A 7 9.17 -7.37 1.01
N ASN A 8 8.27 -8.37 0.99
CA ASN A 8 8.42 -9.53 0.12
C ASN A 8 8.25 -9.11 -1.35
N LYS A 9 9.31 -9.33 -2.14
CA LYS A 9 9.34 -9.01 -3.58
C LYS A 9 8.26 -9.74 -4.38
N ASN A 10 7.91 -10.97 -4.01
CA ASN A 10 6.86 -11.74 -4.67
C ASN A 10 5.49 -11.10 -4.45
N ASN A 11 5.22 -10.59 -3.24
CA ASN A 11 3.99 -9.86 -2.95
C ASN A 11 3.93 -8.56 -3.76
N LYS A 12 5.05 -7.83 -3.88
CA LYS A 12 5.11 -6.61 -4.68
C LYS A 12 4.79 -6.87 -6.16
N GLU A 13 5.32 -7.95 -6.73
CA GLU A 13 5.06 -8.32 -8.12
C GLU A 13 3.60 -8.80 -8.33
N ASP A 14 3.06 -9.60 -7.40
CA ASP A 14 1.63 -9.99 -7.45
C ASP A 14 0.70 -8.77 -7.35
N ILE A 15 1.01 -7.81 -6.46
CA ILE A 15 0.27 -6.53 -6.36
C ILE A 15 0.31 -5.79 -7.70
N LYS A 16 1.50 -5.63 -8.30
CA LYS A 16 1.66 -4.94 -9.58
C LYS A 16 0.80 -5.58 -10.67
N ASN A 17 0.87 -6.90 -10.80
CA ASN A 17 0.12 -7.64 -11.82
C ASN A 17 -1.38 -7.61 -11.56
N TYR A 18 -1.81 -7.74 -10.31
CA TYR A 18 -3.22 -7.67 -9.95
C TYR A 18 -3.80 -6.28 -10.20
N LEU A 19 -3.07 -5.20 -9.93
CA LEU A 19 -3.56 -3.82 -10.05
C LEU A 19 -3.49 -3.27 -11.49
N TYR A 20 -2.83 -3.96 -12.41
CA TYR A 20 -2.74 -3.54 -13.80
C TYR A 20 -4.12 -3.39 -14.44
N LYS A 21 -4.36 -2.26 -15.12
CA LYS A 21 -5.65 -1.92 -15.75
C LYS A 21 -6.85 -1.96 -14.78
N LYS A 22 -6.64 -1.61 -13.50
CA LYS A 22 -7.72 -1.45 -12.51
C LYS A 22 -7.83 -0.02 -12.01
N GLN A 23 -9.02 0.31 -11.51
CA GLN A 23 -9.34 1.50 -10.73
C GLN A 23 -10.13 1.08 -9.51
N GLY A 24 -10.23 1.95 -8.50
CA GLY A 24 -11.07 1.68 -7.34
C GLY A 24 -10.56 2.31 -6.07
N ILE A 25 -11.03 1.76 -4.96
CA ILE A 25 -10.71 2.20 -3.60
C ILE A 25 -9.75 1.18 -2.99
N TYR A 26 -8.77 1.66 -2.25
CA TYR A 26 -7.78 0.85 -1.55
C TYR A 26 -7.66 1.29 -0.11
N TYR A 27 -7.12 0.42 0.72
CA TYR A 27 -6.71 0.76 2.08
C TYR A 27 -5.26 0.35 2.35
N ILE A 28 -4.60 1.09 3.24
CA ILE A 28 -3.28 0.82 3.81
C ILE A 28 -3.47 0.74 5.32
N GLY A 29 -3.23 -0.43 5.92
CA GLY A 29 -3.32 -0.63 7.37
C GLY A 29 -1.95 -0.80 8.00
N ASN A 30 -1.74 -0.21 9.17
CA ASN A 30 -0.58 -0.46 10.04
C ASN A 30 -1.00 -1.44 11.15
N MET A 31 -0.44 -2.65 11.14
CA MET A 31 -0.78 -3.68 12.12
C MET A 31 -0.28 -3.37 13.54
N MET A 32 0.68 -2.46 13.69
CA MET A 32 1.23 -2.07 15.00
C MET A 32 0.35 -1.06 15.74
N THR A 33 -0.40 -0.23 15.01
CA THR A 33 -1.24 0.84 15.59
C THR A 33 -2.73 0.59 15.40
N SER A 34 -3.12 -0.37 14.55
CA SER A 34 -4.50 -0.58 14.09
C SER A 34 -5.09 0.61 13.33
N GLU A 35 -4.28 1.60 12.96
CA GLU A 35 -4.70 2.71 12.12
C GLU A 35 -4.69 2.30 10.65
N PHE A 36 -5.59 2.90 9.87
CA PHE A 36 -5.67 2.67 8.44
C PHE A 36 -5.93 3.96 7.67
N TYR A 37 -5.47 3.95 6.42
CA TYR A 37 -5.71 4.99 5.44
C TYR A 37 -6.54 4.42 4.30
N ILE A 38 -7.60 5.12 3.91
CA ILE A 38 -8.38 4.80 2.70
C ILE A 38 -8.05 5.83 1.61
N GLY A 39 -7.84 5.35 0.39
CA GLY A 39 -7.62 6.20 -0.77
C GLY A 39 -8.30 5.63 -2.02
N SER A 40 -8.41 6.46 -3.06
CA SER A 40 -8.88 6.03 -4.37
C SER A 40 -7.83 6.26 -5.45
N ALA A 41 -7.94 5.51 -6.54
CA ALA A 41 -7.17 5.78 -7.75
C ALA A 41 -8.00 5.50 -9.00
N GLY A 42 -7.85 6.37 -10.00
CA GLY A 42 -8.38 6.14 -11.34
C GLY A 42 -7.68 5.01 -12.07
N PHE A 43 -8.12 4.76 -13.30
CA PHE A 43 -7.63 3.67 -14.15
C PHE A 43 -6.10 3.60 -14.20
N ASN A 44 -5.55 2.41 -13.93
CA ASN A 44 -4.13 2.07 -13.95
C ASN A 44 -3.25 2.88 -12.97
N ASN A 45 -3.83 3.54 -11.96
CA ASN A 45 -3.09 4.34 -10.99
C ASN A 45 -2.97 3.71 -9.59
N LEU A 46 -3.63 2.58 -9.31
CA LEU A 46 -3.58 1.93 -8.00
C LEU A 46 -2.14 1.54 -7.60
N TYR A 47 -1.39 0.90 -8.51
CA TYR A 47 0.00 0.52 -8.22
C TYR A 47 0.94 1.72 -8.02
N LYS A 48 0.68 2.82 -8.73
CA LYS A 48 1.39 4.09 -8.55
C LYS A 48 1.14 4.67 -7.16
N ARG A 49 -0.12 4.65 -6.69
CA ARG A 49 -0.48 5.09 -5.33
C ARG A 49 0.17 4.20 -4.26
N PHE A 50 0.03 2.88 -4.39
CA PHE A 50 0.70 1.90 -3.52
C PHE A 50 2.20 2.19 -3.37
N THR A 51 2.90 2.35 -4.49
CA THR A 51 4.34 2.62 -4.50
C THR A 51 4.68 3.96 -3.84
N LYS A 52 3.94 5.02 -4.17
CA LYS A 52 4.19 6.36 -3.64
C LYS A 52 3.93 6.49 -2.14
N HIS A 53 2.93 5.79 -1.61
CA HIS A 53 2.64 5.81 -0.17
C HIS A 53 3.62 4.97 0.64
N LEU A 54 3.95 3.75 0.17
CA LEU A 54 4.61 2.74 1.00
C LEU A 54 6.09 2.54 0.70
N TYR A 55 6.57 2.84 -0.52
CA TYR A 55 7.98 2.62 -0.89
C TYR A 55 8.75 3.92 -1.06
N THR A 56 8.19 4.91 -1.76
CA THR A 56 8.88 6.20 -1.96
C THR A 56 8.50 7.23 -0.90
N LEU A 57 7.42 7.00 -0.15
CA LEU A 57 6.99 7.79 1.01
C LEU A 57 6.70 9.26 0.68
N GLU A 58 6.20 9.54 -0.53
CA GLU A 58 6.04 10.89 -1.07
C GLU A 58 4.70 11.56 -0.74
N VAL A 59 3.67 10.79 -0.36
CA VAL A 59 2.28 11.29 -0.40
C VAL A 59 1.70 11.60 0.98
N ASN A 60 1.95 10.75 1.98
CA ASN A 60 1.36 10.92 3.31
C ASN A 60 2.47 10.85 4.37
N SER A 61 2.66 11.95 5.10
CA SER A 61 3.72 12.10 6.10
C SER A 61 3.53 11.20 7.33
N SER A 62 2.29 10.87 7.70
CA SER A 62 1.99 9.92 8.80
C SER A 62 2.35 8.50 8.38
N ILE A 63 1.87 8.04 7.23
CA ILE A 63 2.27 6.72 6.68
C ILE A 63 3.80 6.63 6.53
N ALA A 64 4.44 7.69 6.02
CA ALA A 64 5.89 7.74 5.87
C ALA A 64 6.64 7.60 7.20
N LYS A 65 6.17 8.26 8.26
CA LYS A 65 6.75 8.14 9.61
C LYS A 65 6.58 6.72 10.14
N ASP A 66 5.39 6.14 9.98
CA ASP A 66 5.10 4.80 10.48
C ASP A 66 5.89 3.72 9.74
N VAL A 67 5.99 3.80 8.40
CA VAL A 67 6.82 2.86 7.61
C VAL A 67 8.28 2.93 8.06
N LYS A 68 8.82 4.13 8.30
CA LYS A 68 10.19 4.29 8.81
C LYS A 68 10.38 3.75 10.23
N LYS A 69 9.34 3.83 11.07
CA LYS A 69 9.38 3.41 12.48
C LYS A 69 9.19 1.90 12.65
N TYR A 70 8.27 1.30 11.90
CA TYR A 70 7.80 -0.07 12.11
C TYR A 70 8.27 -1.04 11.02
N GLY A 71 8.70 -0.56 9.86
CA GLY A 71 9.04 -1.38 8.70
C GLY A 71 7.85 -1.62 7.77
N LEU A 72 8.10 -2.00 6.51
CA LEU A 72 7.02 -2.29 5.55
C LEU A 72 6.36 -3.65 5.83
N ASN A 73 7.08 -4.55 6.49
CA ASN A 73 6.59 -5.87 6.87
C ASN A 73 5.38 -5.81 7.83
N THR A 74 5.19 -4.70 8.55
CA THR A 74 4.06 -4.48 9.47
C THR A 74 2.83 -3.84 8.80
N PHE A 75 2.86 -3.63 7.49
CA PHE A 75 1.75 -3.01 6.75
C PHE A 75 0.94 -4.04 5.96
N VAL A 76 -0.33 -3.69 5.78
CA VAL A 76 -1.29 -4.39 4.91
C VAL A 76 -1.74 -3.44 3.82
N TYR A 77 -1.79 -3.92 2.58
CA TYR A 77 -2.43 -3.21 1.48
C TYR A 77 -3.61 -4.03 0.98
N GLY A 78 -4.74 -3.39 0.69
CA GLY A 78 -5.89 -4.08 0.14
C GLY A 78 -6.75 -3.22 -0.77
N ILE A 79 -7.51 -3.90 -1.63
CA ILE A 79 -8.50 -3.32 -2.53
C ILE A 79 -9.89 -3.64 -1.99
N LEU A 80 -10.73 -2.60 -1.93
CA LEU A 80 -12.16 -2.67 -1.61
C LEU A 80 -12.97 -2.99 -2.87
#